data_AF-X1HUL5-F1
#
_entry.id   AF-X1HUL5-F1
#
_cell.length_a   1.000
_cell.length_b   1.000
_cell.length_c   1.000
_cell.angle_alpha   90.00
_cell.angle_beta   90.00
_cell.angle_gamma   90.00
#
_symmetry.space_group_name_H-M   'P 1'
#
loop_
_entity.id
_entity.type
_entity.pdbx_description
1 polymer ?
#
loop_
_entity_poly.entity_id
_entity_poly.type
_entity_poly.pdbx_seq_one_letter_code
_entity_poly.pdbx_strand_id
1 'polypeptide(L)' 'AVKDGETLDPTAAEQLAADVFNLTNGCCPHGRPIWYEIRREELFRRVGRII' A
#
# COMPACT_ATOMS: atom_id res chain seq x y z
N ALA A 1 16.29 1.66 5.57
CA ALA A 1 15.51 0.86 6.54
C ALA A 1 14.52 1.80 7.18
N VAL A 2 13.23 1.58 6.93
CA VAL A 2 12.14 2.45 7.40
C VAL A 2 11.41 1.73 8.52
N LYS A 3 11.00 2.46 9.56
CA LYS A 3 10.18 1.95 10.65
C LYS A 3 8.84 2.67 10.73
N ASP A 4 7.89 2.04 11.40
CA ASP A 4 6.61 2.67 11.70
C ASP A 4 6.82 3.96 12.51
N GLY A 5 6.04 5.00 12.18
CA GLY A 5 6.15 6.33 12.75
C GLY A 5 7.23 7.25 12.13
N GLU A 6 8.06 6.75 11.22
CA GLU A 6 9.05 7.59 10.51
C GLU A 6 8.44 8.26 9.28
N THR A 7 8.73 9.55 9.09
CA THR A 7 8.35 10.28 7.87
C THR A 7 9.41 10.06 6.80
N LEU A 8 8.97 9.70 5.60
CA LEU A 8 9.83 9.55 4.43
C LEU A 8 9.87 10.83 3.60
N ASP A 9 11.01 11.06 2.95
CA ASP A 9 11.08 12.01 1.84
C ASP A 9 10.05 11.61 0.76
N PRO A 10 9.26 12.55 0.21
CA PRO A 10 8.22 12.23 -0.77
C PRO A 10 8.72 11.43 -1.98
N THR A 11 9.89 11.77 -2.51
CA THR A 11 10.47 11.08 -3.67
C THR A 11 10.83 9.64 -3.31
N ALA A 12 11.43 9.44 -2.14
CA ALA A 12 11.74 8.10 -1.64
C ALA A 12 10.47 7.26 -1.39
N ALA A 13 9.40 7.88 -0.88
CA ALA A 13 8.12 7.21 -0.67
C ALA A 13 7.47 6.78 -1.98
N GLU A 14 7.46 7.63 -3.00
CA GLU A 14 6.94 7.32 -4.33
C GLU A 14 7.71 6.17 -4.99
N GLN A 15 9.05 6.21 -4.95
CA GLN A 15 9.88 5.15 -5.50
C GLN A 15 9.63 3.81 -4.78
N LEU A 16 9.57 3.84 -3.45
CA LEU A 16 9.30 2.64 -2.66
C LEU A 16 7.93 2.04 -2.99
N ALA A 17 6.90 2.86 -3.16
CA ALA A 17 5.57 2.42 -3.55
C ALA A 17 5.56 1.81 -4.96
N ALA A 18 6.32 2.36 -5.91
CA ALA A 18 6.44 1.80 -7.25
C ALA A 18 7.17 0.45 -7.25
N ASP A 19 8.27 0.33 -6.49
CA ASP A 19 9.09 -0.88 -6.42
C ASP A 19 8.32 -2.10 -5.90
N VAL A 20 7.35 -1.88 -5.01
CA VAL A 20 6.49 -2.94 -4.45
C VAL A 20 5.76 -3.73 -5.54
N PHE A 21 5.35 -3.09 -6.64
CA PHE A 21 4.64 -3.78 -7.73
C PHE A 21 5.57 -4.58 -8.65
N ASN A 22 6.89 -4.41 -8.53
CA ASN A 22 7.88 -5.22 -9.24
C ASN A 22 8.26 -6.50 -8.48
N LEU A 23 7.78 -6.67 -7.24
CA LEU A 23 8.04 -7.86 -6.45
C LEU A 23 7.25 -9.07 -6.99
N THR A 24 7.89 -10.23 -7.04
CA THR A 24 7.25 -11.49 -7.41
C THR A 24 6.25 -11.99 -6.38
N ASN A 25 6.36 -11.52 -5.14
CA ASN A 25 5.48 -11.87 -4.02
C ASN A 25 5.10 -10.62 -3.23
N GLY A 26 3.79 -10.40 -3.04
CA GLY A 26 3.22 -9.28 -2.27
C GLY A 26 3.22 -9.48 -0.75
N CYS A 27 4.15 -10.30 -0.24
CA CYS A 27 4.28 -10.63 1.18
C CYS A 27 5.71 -10.41 1.67
N CYS A 28 5.84 -10.03 2.94
CA CYS A 28 7.14 -9.99 3.59
C CYS A 28 7.69 -11.43 3.81
N PRO A 29 8.97 -11.59 4.17
CA PRO A 29 9.57 -12.92 4.39
C PRO A 29 8.87 -13.79 5.46
N HIS A 30 8.04 -13.19 6.32
CA HIS A 30 7.27 -13.88 7.35
C HIS A 30 5.79 -14.09 6.97
N GLY A 31 5.40 -13.76 5.72
CA GLY A 31 4.05 -14.00 5.20
C GLY A 31 3.02 -12.88 5.44
N ARG A 32 3.41 -11.72 5.99
CA ARG A 32 2.47 -10.59 6.12
C ARG A 32 2.33 -9.86 4.77
N PRO A 33 1.10 -9.54 4.31
CA PRO A 33 0.92 -8.72 3.12
C PRO A 33 1.54 -7.35 3.34
N ILE A 34 2.20 -6.81 2.32
CA ILE A 34 2.89 -5.50 2.39
C ILE A 34 2.04 -4.34 1.84
N TRP A 35 0.93 -4.64 1.15
CA TRP A 35 -0.04 -3.66 0.67
C TRP A 35 -1.46 -4.23 0.77
N TYR A 36 -2.44 -3.34 0.68
CA TYR A 36 -3.86 -3.67 0.62
C TYR A 36 -4.51 -2.89 -0.52
N GLU A 37 -5.32 -3.58 -1.33
CA GLU A 37 -6.10 -2.96 -2.41
C GLU A 37 -7.55 -2.79 -1.98
N ILE A 38 -8.11 -1.62 -2.30
CA ILE A 38 -9.54 -1.37 -2.24
C ILE A 38 -10.03 -0.90 -3.60
N ARG A 39 -11.06 -1.55 -4.14
CA ARG A 39 -11.65 -1.13 -5.42
C ARG A 39 -12.40 0.18 -5.24
N ARG A 40 -12.40 1.03 -6.28
CA ARG A 40 -13.11 2.32 -6.27
C ARG A 40 -14.57 2.22 -5.82
N GLU A 41 -15.30 1.23 -6.32
CA GLU A 41 -16.71 0.99 -5.96
C GLU A 41 -16.88 0.54 -4.50
N GLU A 42 -15.95 -0.27 -4.00
CA GLU A 42 -15.93 -0.68 -2.60
C GLU A 42 -15.64 0.51 -1.70
N LEU A 43 -14.63 1.33 -2.04
CA LEU A 43 -14.33 2.57 -1.33
C LEU A 43 -15.58 3.47 -1.29
N PHE A 44 -16.25 3.67 -2.43
CA PHE A 44 -17.44 4.52 -2.50
C PHE A 44 -18.62 3.97 -1.68
N ARG A 45 -18.85 2.66 -1.69
CA ARG A 45 -19.86 2.05 -0.80
C ARG A 45 -19.50 2.25 0.68
N ARG A 46 -18.25 2.02 1.07
CA ARG A 46 -17.79 2.17 2.46
C ARG A 46 -17.93 3.58 3.00
N VAL A 47 -17.82 4.60 2.14
CA VAL A 47 -17.99 6.02 2.51
C VAL A 47 -19.40 6.56 2.19
N GLY A 48 -20.37 5.70 1.86
CA GLY A 48 -21.77 6.09 1.64
C GLY A 48 -22.03 6.91 0.37
N ARG A 49 -21.12 6.87 -0.61
CA ARG A 49 -21.27 7.54 -1.92
C ARG A 49 -22.07 6.72 -2.93
N ILE A 50 -22.10 5.40 -2.77
CA ILE A 50 -22.93 4.47 -3.53
C ILE A 50 -23.72 3.65 -2.50
N ILE A 51 -25.02 3.47 -2.73
CA ILE A 51 -25.93 2.65 -1.91
C ILE A 51 -26.18 1.34 -2.65
#